data_AF-A0A222PC24-F1
#
_entry.id   AF-A0A222PC24-F1
#
_cell.length_a   1.000
_cell.length_b   1.000
_cell.length_c   1.000
_cell.angle_alpha   90.00
_cell.angle_beta   90.00
_cell.angle_gamma   90.00
#
_symmetry.space_group_name_H-M   'P 1'
#
loop_
_entity.id
_entity.type
_entity.pdbx_description
1 polymer ?
#
loop_
_entity_poly.entity_id
_entity_poly.type
_entity_poly.pdbx_seq_one_letter_code
_entity_poly.pdbx_strand_id
1 'polypeptide(L)' 'MEGYKNTFDRINEAKKQNPEIKIIYEFPDKKAKTKFTDWLDKNPLYQKTIDEIRIRPEK' A
#
# COMPACT_ATOMS: atom_id res chain seq x y z
N MET A 1 -11.81 6.17 -10.60
CA MET A 1 -11.24 5.28 -9.56
C MET A 1 -10.68 3.96 -10.10
N GLU A 2 -10.61 3.73 -11.43
CA GLU A 2 -10.11 2.48 -12.00
C GLU A 2 -8.59 2.30 -11.97
N GLY A 3 -7.81 3.40 -12.03
CA GLY A 3 -6.35 3.31 -12.09
C GLY A 3 -5.67 2.67 -10.87
N TYR A 4 -6.22 2.90 -9.67
CA TYR A 4 -5.64 2.35 -8.43
C TYR A 4 -5.87 0.85 -8.30
N LYS A 5 -7.03 0.34 -8.72
CA LYS A 5 -7.34 -1.10 -8.72
C LYS A 5 -6.31 -1.87 -9.56
N ASN A 6 -6.06 -1.38 -10.77
CA ASN A 6 -5.07 -1.97 -11.67
C ASN A 6 -3.65 -1.97 -11.09
N THR A 7 -3.29 -0.98 -10.27
CA THR A 7 -1.96 -0.92 -9.65
C THR A 7 -1.80 -2.01 -8.60
N PHE A 8 -2.77 -2.17 -7.70
CA PHE A 8 -2.71 -3.20 -6.66
C PHE A 8 -2.81 -4.62 -7.24
N ASP A 9 -3.63 -4.84 -8.26
CA ASP A 9 -3.70 -6.14 -8.96
C ASP A 9 -2.35 -6.52 -9.57
N ARG A 10 -1.68 -5.57 -10.24
CA ARG A 10 -0.35 -5.82 -10.81
C ARG A 10 0.70 -6.11 -9.75
N ILE A 11 0.64 -5.44 -8.61
CA ILE A 11 1.55 -5.69 -7.47
C ILE A 11 1.29 -7.08 -6.89
N ASN A 12 0.02 -7.48 -6.74
CA ASN A 12 -0.34 -8.81 -6.28
C ASN A 12 0.19 -9.90 -7.21
N GLU A 13 0.04 -9.72 -8.53
CA GLU A 13 0.61 -10.65 -9.52
C GLU A 13 2.13 -10.72 -9.44
N ALA A 14 2.81 -9.58 -9.27
CA ALA A 14 4.27 -9.55 -9.08
C ALA A 14 4.70 -10.30 -7.81
N LYS A 15 3.97 -10.11 -6.69
CA LYS A 15 4.21 -10.82 -5.42
C LYS A 15 3.96 -12.33 -5.54
N LYS A 16 2.97 -12.77 -6.32
CA LYS A 16 2.74 -14.21 -6.56
C LYS A 16 3.92 -14.85 -7.29
N GLN A 17 4.53 -14.13 -8.24
CA GLN A 17 5.70 -14.60 -8.96
C GLN A 17 6.96 -14.58 -8.09
N ASN A 18 7.10 -13.55 -7.24
CA ASN A 18 8.24 -13.38 -6.34
C ASN A 18 7.74 -12.96 -4.93
N PRO A 19 7.51 -13.93 -4.02
CA PRO A 19 6.93 -13.65 -2.70
C PRO A 19 7.85 -12.83 -1.78
N GLU A 20 9.13 -12.70 -2.12
CA GLU A 20 10.11 -11.88 -1.39
C GLU A 20 9.96 -10.37 -1.64
N ILE A 21 9.17 -9.96 -2.64
CA ILE A 21 8.90 -8.55 -2.91
C ILE A 21 8.17 -7.92 -1.72
N LYS A 22 8.76 -6.84 -1.18
CA LYS A 22 8.16 -6.02 -0.13
C LYS A 22 7.60 -4.73 -0.69
N ILE A 23 6.37 -4.41 -0.31
CA ILE A 23 5.65 -3.21 -0.72
C ILE A 23 5.56 -2.27 0.46
N ILE A 24 6.29 -1.15 0.37
CA ILE A 24 6.38 -0.13 1.40
C ILE A 24 5.71 1.14 0.88
N TYR A 25 4.67 1.61 1.57
CA TYR A 25 4.04 2.90 1.29
C TYR A 25 4.55 3.96 2.27
N GLU A 26 5.20 4.97 1.73
CA GLU A 26 5.80 6.06 2.49
C GLU A 26 4.99 7.35 2.32
N PHE A 27 4.62 7.96 3.44
CA PHE A 27 3.86 9.21 3.46
C PHE A 27 4.72 10.38 3.97
N PRO A 28 4.49 11.61 3.48
CA PRO A 28 5.21 12.78 3.95
C PRO A 28 4.83 13.17 5.39
N ASP A 29 3.62 12.81 5.84
CA ASP A 29 3.10 13.19 7.15
C ASP A 29 2.10 12.16 7.72
N LYS A 30 1.79 12.31 9.01
CA LYS A 30 0.90 11.41 9.74
C LYS A 30 -0.55 11.47 9.26
N LYS A 31 -1.05 12.64 8.85
CA LYS A 31 -2.44 12.81 8.40
C LYS A 31 -2.67 12.07 7.09
N ALA A 32 -1.72 12.14 6.16
CA ALA A 32 -1.77 11.38 4.91
C ALA A 32 -1.75 9.86 5.18
N LYS A 33 -0.85 9.40 6.06
CA LYS A 33 -0.80 8.00 6.50
C LYS A 33 -2.14 7.54 7.09
N THR A 34 -2.70 8.28 8.05
CA THR A 34 -3.97 7.94 8.70
C THR A 34 -5.10 7.81 7.69
N LYS A 35 -5.28 8.80 6.79
CA LYS A 35 -6.31 8.74 5.75
C LYS A 35 -6.20 7.50 4.86
N PHE A 36 -4.98 7.10 4.52
CA PHE A 36 -4.75 5.91 3.72
C PHE A 36 -5.05 4.63 4.51
N THR A 37 -4.66 4.57 5.78
CA THR A 37 -4.98 3.43 6.67
C THR A 37 -6.49 3.28 6.86
N ASP A 38 -7.22 4.38 7.10
CA ASP A 38 -8.70 4.37 7.16
C ASP A 38 -9.34 3.88 5.86
N TRP A 39 -8.77 4.25 4.71
CA TRP A 39 -9.23 3.77 3.42
C TRP A 39 -8.94 2.27 3.25
N LEU A 40 -7.77 1.78 3.68
CA LEU A 40 -7.42 0.36 3.61
C LEU A 40 -8.32 -0.52 4.49
N ASP A 41 -8.69 -0.05 5.68
CA ASP A 41 -9.61 -0.76 6.58
C ASP A 41 -10.95 -1.07 5.90
N LYS A 42 -11.43 -0.11 5.09
CA LYS A 42 -12.64 -0.25 4.27
C LYS A 42 -12.45 -1.06 2.99
N ASN A 43 -11.20 -1.38 2.63
CA ASN A 43 -10.85 -2.11 1.40
C ASN A 43 -9.88 -3.28 1.70
N PRO A 44 -10.35 -4.32 2.42
CA PRO A 44 -9.49 -5.39 2.95
C PRO A 44 -8.78 -6.22 1.87
N LEU A 45 -9.27 -6.19 0.62
CA LEU A 45 -8.62 -6.83 -0.53
C LEU A 45 -7.17 -6.33 -0.74
N TYR A 46 -6.92 -5.04 -0.47
CA TYR A 46 -5.62 -4.40 -0.72
C TYR A 46 -4.69 -4.45 0.50
N GLN A 47 -5.20 -4.80 1.68
CA GLN A 47 -4.42 -4.88 2.90
C GLN A 47 -3.31 -5.93 2.79
N LYS A 48 -3.57 -7.05 2.10
CA LYS A 48 -2.59 -8.13 1.89
C LYS A 48 -1.47 -7.78 0.91
N THR A 49 -1.66 -6.73 0.11
CA THR A 49 -0.71 -6.30 -0.90
C THR A 49 0.45 -5.51 -0.28
N ILE A 50 0.19 -4.79 0.81
CA ILE A 50 1.12 -3.85 1.43
C ILE A 50 1.74 -4.50 2.67
N ASP A 51 3.08 -4.46 2.77
CA ASP A 51 3.81 -5.03 3.89
C ASP A 51 4.08 -4.00 4.99
N GLU A 52 4.37 -2.75 4.59
CA GLU A 52 4.70 -1.68 5.54
C GLU A 52 4.10 -0.33 5.12
N ILE A 53 3.60 0.41 6.10
CA ILE A 53 3.13 1.80 5.92
C ILE A 53 3.87 2.69 6.92
N ARG A 54 4.71 3.60 6.42
CA ARG A 54 5.52 4.48 7.27
C ARG A 54 5.46 5.94 6.86
N ILE A 55 5.91 6.79 7.77
CA ILE A 55 6.10 8.23 7.52
C ILE A 55 7.57 8.40 7.14
N ARG A 56 7.85 9.20 6.12
CA ARG A 56 9.21 9.54 5.72
C ARG A 56 9.91 10.25 6.89
N PRO A 57 11.14 9.87 7.26
CA PRO A 57 11.90 10.64 8.24
C PRO A 57 12.12 12.07 7.73
N GLU A 58 12.01 13.06 8.61
CA GLU A 58 12.41 14.43 8.28
C GLU A 58 13.88 14.43 7.84
N LYS A 59 14.17 15.14 6.75
CA LYS A 59 15.47 15.12 6.07
C LYS A 59 16.36 16.26 6.56
#